data_AF-A0A447JLR0-F1
#
_entry.id   AF-A0A447JLR0-F1
#
_cell.length_a   1.000
_cell.length_b   1.000
_cell.length_c   1.000
_cell.angle_alpha   90.00
_cell.angle_beta   90.00
_cell.angle_gamma   90.00
#
_symmetry.space_group_name_H-M   'P 1'
#
loop_
_entity.id
_entity.type
_entity.pdbx_description
1 polymer ?
#
loop_
_entity_poly.entity_id
_entity_poly.type
_entity_poly.pdbx_seq_one_letter_code
_entity_poly.pdbx_strand_id
1 'polypeptide(L)'
;MFYDPIAALATRLLKKPLKKVLDIIQLSEFGDIDPDITFEFEPLHELTREQLANIRKTEAETDQIYESAGAVTNNEVRERLATAPDSPYSGIDLSGEIEIDDTEENPPQDPNADLETDFTQRGD
;
A
#
# COMPACT_ATOMS: atom_id res chain seq x y z
N MET A 1 14.02 8.98 13.47
CA MET A 1 14.47 9.61 14.75
C MET A 1 14.09 11.09 14.86
N PHE A 2 13.21 11.66 14.02
CA PHE A 2 12.75 13.06 14.16
C PHE A 2 11.52 13.22 15.06
N TYR A 3 10.71 12.16 15.20
CA TYR A 3 9.40 12.23 15.86
C TYR A 3 9.45 12.03 17.38
N ASP A 4 10.43 11.30 17.90
CA ASP A 4 10.63 11.08 19.34
C ASP A 4 10.72 12.38 20.16
N PRO A 5 11.54 13.39 19.78
CA PRO A 5 11.60 14.65 20.53
C PRO A 5 10.30 15.45 20.43
N ILE A 6 9.57 15.37 19.31
CA ILE A 6 8.30 16.07 19.11
C ILE A 6 7.19 15.44 19.98
N ALA A 7 7.08 14.11 19.96
CA ALA A 7 6.14 13.38 20.80
C ALA A 7 6.42 13.59 22.30
N ALA A 8 7.70 13.57 22.70
CA ALA A 8 8.10 13.88 24.06
C ALA A 8 7.75 15.32 24.46
N LEU A 9 7.95 16.29 23.56
CA LEU A 9 7.61 17.69 23.81
C LEU A 9 6.10 17.90 23.93
N ALA A 10 5.31 17.33 23.02
CA ALA A 10 3.85 17.37 23.04
C ALA A 10 3.31 16.78 24.34
N THR A 11 3.81 15.60 24.73
CA THR A 11 3.43 14.96 26.00
C THR A 11 3.78 15.85 27.19
N ARG A 12 4.99 16.41 27.22
CA ARG A 12 5.43 17.27 28.33
C ARG A 12 4.58 18.53 28.47
N LEU A 13 4.20 19.16 27.35
CA LEU A 13 3.48 20.43 27.35
C LEU A 13 1.97 20.26 27.50
N LEU A 14 1.39 19.26 26.82
CA LEU A 14 -0.06 19.15 26.67
C LEU A 14 -0.70 18.16 27.63
N LYS A 15 0.04 17.19 28.18
CA LYS A 15 -0.55 16.15 29.05
C LYS A 15 -1.27 16.73 30.26
N LYS A 16 -0.62 17.65 30.97
CA LYS A 16 -1.17 18.28 32.17
C LYS A 16 -2.40 19.17 31.89
N PRO A 17 -2.37 20.11 30.93
CA PRO A 17 -3.55 20.92 30.64
C PRO A 17 -4.71 20.10 30.07
N LEU A 18 -4.46 19.12 29.19
CA LEU A 18 -5.53 18.25 28.66
C LEU A 18 -6.17 17.40 29.76
N LYS A 19 -5.36 16.84 30.67
CA LYS A 19 -5.90 16.13 31.83
C LYS A 19 -6.83 17.03 32.65
N LYS A 20 -6.43 18.27 32.91
CA LYS A 20 -7.26 19.21 33.68
C LYS A 20 -8.59 19.51 32.97
N VAL A 21 -8.57 19.69 31.65
CA VAL A 21 -9.79 19.90 30.88
C VAL A 21 -10.68 18.66 30.92
N LEU A 22 -10.11 17.47 30.77
CA LEU A 22 -10.83 16.21 30.86
C LEU A 22 -11.47 16.02 32.25
N ASP A 23 -10.72 16.28 33.32
CA ASP A 23 -11.21 16.19 34.70
C ASP A 23 -12.38 17.19 34.94
N ILE A 24 -12.34 18.40 34.34
CA ILE A 24 -13.44 19.39 34.41
C ILE A 24 -14.68 18.90 33.64
N ILE A 25 -14.49 18.34 32.44
CA ILE A 25 -15.59 17.78 31.64
C ILE A 25 -16.25 16.64 32.39
N GLN A 26 -15.45 15.73 32.99
CA GLN A 26 -15.98 14.64 33.80
C GLN A 26 -16.80 15.14 34.99
N LEU A 27 -16.30 16.16 35.70
CA LEU A 27 -17.04 16.75 36.82
C LEU A 27 -18.34 17.44 36.37
N SER A 28 -18.35 18.05 35.18
CA SER A 28 -19.54 18.69 34.61
C SER A 28 -20.61 17.69 34.17
N GLU A 29 -20.19 16.59 33.54
CA GLU A 29 -21.10 15.61 32.94
C GLU A 29 -21.51 14.49 33.91
N PHE A 30 -20.59 14.02 34.74
CA PHE A 30 -20.78 12.85 35.61
C PHE A 30 -20.84 13.19 37.10
N GLY A 31 -20.45 14.40 37.49
CA GLY A 31 -20.45 14.84 38.89
C GLY A 31 -19.30 14.28 39.74
N ASP A 32 -18.53 13.33 39.22
CA ASP A 32 -17.35 12.72 39.82
C ASP A 32 -16.27 12.46 38.75
N ILE A 33 -15.01 12.26 39.19
CA ILE A 33 -13.88 11.95 38.30
C ILE A 33 -13.62 10.44 38.33
N ASP A 34 -13.68 9.82 37.16
CA ASP A 34 -13.38 8.40 36.98
C ASP A 34 -11.91 8.22 36.52
N PRO A 35 -11.04 7.54 37.29
CA PRO A 35 -9.64 7.34 36.93
C PRO A 35 -9.45 6.46 35.69
N ASP A 36 -10.46 5.69 35.27
CA ASP A 36 -10.39 4.83 34.08
C ASP A 36 -10.62 5.62 32.79
N ILE A 37 -11.24 6.80 32.87
CA ILE A 37 -11.43 7.71 31.73
C ILE A 37 -10.17 8.56 31.54
N THR A 38 -9.31 8.13 30.61
CA THR A 38 -8.04 8.78 30.30
C THR A 38 -7.89 9.05 28.80
N PHE A 39 -6.77 9.65 28.41
CA PHE A 39 -6.41 9.88 27.02
C PHE A 39 -4.95 9.51 26.78
N GLU A 40 -4.65 9.09 25.56
CA GLU A 40 -3.30 8.84 25.09
C GLU A 40 -3.03 9.69 23.85
N PHE A 41 -1.78 10.10 23.66
CA PHE A 41 -1.39 10.78 22.42
C PHE A 41 -1.17 9.73 21.35
N GLU A 42 -1.77 9.92 20.18
CA GLU A 42 -1.48 9.12 19.01
C GLU A 42 0.04 9.20 18.71
N PRO A 43 0.74 8.07 18.56
CA PRO A 43 2.15 8.09 18.17
C PRO A 43 2.33 8.83 16.84
N LEU A 44 3.21 9.83 16.82
CA LEU A 44 3.59 10.57 15.60
C LEU A 44 4.51 9.74 14.68
N HIS A 45 4.56 8.42 14.82
CA HIS A 45 5.46 7.59 14.03
C HIS A 45 4.96 7.51 12.59
N GLU A 46 5.42 8.45 11.76
CA GLU A 46 5.30 8.32 10.32
C GLU A 46 6.24 7.21 9.86
N LEU A 47 5.70 6.22 9.16
CA LEU A 47 6.49 5.17 8.52
C LEU A 47 7.54 5.82 7.63
N THR A 48 8.82 5.45 7.81
CA THR A 48 9.84 5.90 6.87
C THR A 48 9.52 5.36 5.48
N ARG A 49 10.01 6.01 4.42
CA ARG A 49 9.86 5.51 3.05
C ARG A 49 10.33 4.05 2.90
N GLU A 50 11.38 3.67 3.63
CA GLU A 50 11.90 2.31 3.67
C GLU A 50 10.94 1.34 4.37
N GLN A 51 10.39 1.72 5.52
CA GLN A 51 9.39 0.92 6.23
C GLN A 51 8.13 0.72 5.38
N LEU A 52 7.65 1.77 4.72
CA LEU A 52 6.51 1.69 3.81
C LEU A 52 6.79 0.79 2.60
N ALA A 53 8.00 0.85 2.04
CA ALA A 53 8.41 -0.04 0.96
C ALA A 53 8.46 -1.51 1.42
N ASN A 54 8.95 -1.77 2.64
CA ASN A 54 8.97 -3.11 3.22
C ASN A 54 7.55 -3.65 3.45
N ILE A 55 6.64 -2.83 4.00
CA ILE A 55 5.24 -3.21 4.18
C ILE A 55 4.61 -3.60 2.84
N ARG A 56 4.74 -2.76 1.81
CA ARG A 56 4.21 -3.03 0.46
C ARG A 56 4.78 -4.30 -0.16
N LYS A 57 6.07 -4.58 0.07
CA LYS A 57 6.68 -5.83 -0.37
C LYS A 57 6.04 -7.03 0.33
N THR A 58 5.89 -6.96 1.65
CA THR A 58 5.24 -8.04 2.44
C THR A 58 3.78 -8.25 2.04
N GLU A 59 3.05 -7.17 1.72
CA GLU A 59 1.68 -7.25 1.20
C GLU A 59 1.66 -7.96 -0.17
N ALA A 60 2.55 -7.59 -1.09
CA ALA A 60 2.66 -8.26 -2.39
C ALA A 60 3.02 -9.75 -2.27
N GLU A 61 3.91 -10.11 -1.35
CA GLU A 61 4.23 -11.50 -1.04
C GLU A 61 3.02 -12.25 -0.47
N THR A 62 2.25 -11.59 0.40
CA THR A 62 1.02 -12.14 0.98
C THR A 62 -0.04 -12.39 -0.11
N ASP A 63 -0.18 -11.46 -1.06
CA ASP A 63 -1.09 -11.63 -2.20
C ASP A 63 -0.71 -12.79 -3.08
N GLN A 64 0.59 -12.94 -3.37
CA GLN A 64 1.11 -14.07 -4.13
C GLN A 64 0.81 -15.40 -3.41
N ILE A 65 0.92 -15.45 -2.09
CA ILE A 65 0.57 -16.64 -1.31
C ILE A 65 -0.93 -16.93 -1.43
N TYR A 66 -1.80 -15.93 -1.27
CA TYR A 66 -3.24 -16.13 -1.39
C TYR A 66 -3.68 -16.51 -2.80
N GLU A 67 -3.04 -15.97 -3.83
CA GLU A 67 -3.27 -16.34 -5.23
C GLU A 67 -2.88 -17.79 -5.47
N SER A 68 -1.69 -18.20 -5.01
CA SER A 68 -1.24 -19.58 -5.14
C SER A 68 -2.11 -20.59 -4.38
N ALA A 69 -2.75 -20.14 -3.28
CA ALA A 69 -3.70 -20.93 -2.51
C ALA A 69 -5.12 -20.95 -3.13
N GLY A 70 -5.36 -20.16 -4.19
CA GLY A 70 -6.67 -19.99 -4.82
C GLY A 70 -7.69 -19.23 -3.96
N ALA A 71 -7.22 -18.49 -2.96
CA ALA A 71 -8.07 -17.70 -2.06
C ALA A 71 -8.41 -16.32 -2.64
N VAL A 72 -7.54 -15.77 -3.50
CA VAL A 72 -7.68 -14.46 -4.14
C VAL A 72 -7.22 -14.57 -5.60
N THR A 73 -7.78 -13.75 -6.48
CA THR A 73 -7.39 -13.63 -7.89
C THR A 73 -6.65 -12.32 -8.17
N ASN A 74 -5.87 -12.28 -9.25
CA ASN A 74 -5.17 -11.05 -9.66
C ASN A 74 -6.10 -9.84 -9.86
N ASN A 75 -7.36 -10.07 -10.27
CA ASN A 75 -8.35 -9.00 -10.43
C ASN A 75 -8.79 -8.42 -9.08
N GLU A 76 -8.99 -9.26 -8.07
CA GLU A 76 -9.35 -8.81 -6.72
C GLU A 76 -8.19 -8.04 -6.06
N VAL A 77 -6.94 -8.48 -6.26
CA VAL A 77 -5.76 -7.73 -5.83
C VAL A 77 -5.70 -6.36 -6.51
N ARG A 78 -5.94 -6.30 -7.83
CA ARG A 78 -5.96 -5.07 -8.61
C ARG A 78 -7.05 -4.10 -8.14
N GLU A 79 -8.24 -4.59 -7.83
CA GLU A 79 -9.34 -3.80 -7.27
C GLU A 79 -9.00 -3.23 -5.89
N ARG A 80 -8.42 -4.06 -5.01
CA ARG A 80 -7.96 -3.61 -3.70
C ARG A 80 -6.89 -2.51 -3.83
N LEU A 81 -5.92 -2.69 -4.72
CA LEU A 81 -4.86 -1.70 -4.95
C LEU A 81 -5.40 -0.38 -5.52
N ALA A 82 -6.47 -0.41 -6.32
CA ALA A 82 -7.08 0.80 -6.86
C ALA A 82 -7.94 1.57 -5.85
N THR A 83 -8.51 0.87 -4.86
CA THR A 83 -9.41 1.45 -3.85
C THR A 83 -8.71 1.82 -2.54
N ALA A 84 -7.53 1.27 -2.26
CA ALA A 84 -6.75 1.55 -1.06
C ALA A 84 -6.17 2.98 -1.06
N PRO A 85 -6.49 3.84 -0.06
CA PRO A 85 -6.06 5.25 -0.03
C PRO A 85 -4.54 5.47 0.03
N ASP A 86 -3.81 4.50 0.56
CA ASP A 86 -2.36 4.50 0.77
C ASP A 86 -1.59 3.75 -0.33
N SER A 87 -2.32 3.19 -1.29
CA SER A 87 -1.76 2.51 -2.46
C SER A 87 -1.24 3.52 -3.49
N PRO A 88 -0.07 3.26 -4.11
CA PRO A 88 0.39 4.00 -5.28
C PRO A 88 -0.57 3.97 -6.48
N TYR A 89 -1.49 3.01 -6.49
CA TYR A 89 -2.47 2.79 -7.56
C TYR A 89 -3.86 3.33 -7.21
N SER A 90 -3.99 4.04 -6.08
CA SER A 90 -5.26 4.63 -5.64
C SER A 90 -5.86 5.53 -6.72
N GLY A 91 -7.13 5.31 -7.03
CA GLY A 91 -7.88 6.13 -7.99
C GLY A 91 -7.67 5.77 -9.45
N ILE A 92 -7.00 4.65 -9.75
CA ILE A 92 -7.02 4.08 -11.10
C ILE A 92 -8.46 3.66 -11.42
N ASP A 93 -8.97 4.14 -12.54
CA ASP A 93 -10.24 3.68 -13.09
C ASP A 93 -10.06 2.27 -13.66
N LEU A 94 -10.80 1.31 -13.09
CA LEU A 94 -10.78 -0.08 -13.51
C LEU A 94 -11.90 -0.43 -14.50
N SER A 95 -12.80 0.53 -14.77
CA SER A 95 -13.98 0.32 -15.62
C SER A 95 -13.73 0.58 -17.12
N GLY A 96 -12.61 1.22 -17.46
CA GLY A 96 -12.23 1.52 -18.85
C GLY A 96 -11.60 0.33 -19.59
N GLU A 97 -11.84 0.27 -20.90
CA GLU A 97 -11.05 -0.58 -21.80
C GLU A 97 -9.60 -0.06 -21.82
N ILE A 98 -8.63 -0.97 -21.66
CA ILE A 98 -7.21 -0.63 -21.78
C ILE A 98 -6.93 -0.44 -23.27
N GLU A 99 -6.80 0.80 -23.72
CA GLU A 99 -6.28 1.09 -25.06
C GLU A 99 -4.79 0.75 -25.09
N ILE A 100 -4.48 -0.44 -25.60
CA ILE A 100 -3.11 -0.80 -25.98
C ILE A 100 -2.88 -0.14 -27.34
N ASP A 101 -2.06 0.92 -27.36
CA ASP A 101 -1.58 1.50 -28.61
C ASP A 101 -0.57 0.53 -29.23
N ASP A 102 -1.04 -0.37 -30.11
CA ASP A 102 -0.22 -1.34 -30.85
C ASP A 102 0.71 -0.68 -31.90
N THR A 103 1.07 0.59 -31.74
CA THR A 103 1.96 1.32 -32.65
C THR A 103 3.45 1.00 -32.42
N GLU A 104 3.78 -0.24 -32.07
CA GLU A 104 5.08 -0.79 -32.47
C GLU A 104 4.94 -1.33 -33.89
N GLU A 105 5.33 -0.47 -34.83
CA GLU A 105 5.54 -0.76 -36.24
C GLU A 105 6.33 -2.08 -36.39
N ASN A 106 5.62 -3.18 -36.67
CA ASN A 106 6.26 -4.43 -37.06
C ASN A 106 7.22 -4.10 -38.22
N PRO A 107 8.54 -4.31 -38.08
CA PRO A 107 9.46 -4.08 -39.19
C PRO A 107 9.00 -4.96 -40.36
N PRO A 108 9.03 -4.45 -41.61
CA PRO A 108 8.47 -5.17 -42.74
C PRO A 108 9.07 -6.58 -42.81
N GLN A 109 8.21 -7.60 -42.76
CA GLN A 109 8.64 -8.97 -43.03
C GLN A 109 9.11 -9.03 -44.48
N ASP A 110 10.41 -9.25 -44.67
CA ASP A 110 10.98 -9.53 -45.99
C ASP A 110 10.38 -10.86 -46.49
N PRO A 111 9.59 -10.85 -47.58
CA PRO A 111 8.94 -12.05 -48.09
C PRO A 111 9.92 -13.09 -48.67
N ASN A 112 11.23 -12.84 -48.65
CA ASN A 112 12.25 -13.77 -49.14
C ASN A 112 13.06 -14.50 -48.04
N ALA A 113 12.65 -14.47 -46.77
CA ALA A 113 13.40 -15.16 -45.71
C ALA A 113 13.23 -16.70 -45.69
N ASP A 114 12.31 -17.27 -46.48
CA ASP A 114 11.95 -18.70 -46.41
C ASP A 114 12.48 -19.55 -47.57
N LEU A 115 13.70 -19.30 -48.07
CA LEU A 115 14.39 -20.25 -48.94
C LEU A 115 15.87 -20.33 -48.56
N GLU A 116 16.32 -21.57 -48.29
CA GLU A 116 17.69 -22.03 -47.92
C GLU A 116 17.89 -22.24 -46.40
N THR A 117 18.03 -23.44 -45.83
CA THR A 117 18.28 -24.78 -46.36
C THR A 117 17.86 -25.83 -45.32
N ASP A 118 16.94 -26.71 -45.69
CA ASP A 118 16.74 -28.01 -45.04
C ASP A 118 17.79 -28.98 -45.58
N PHE A 119 18.95 -29.06 -44.95
CA PHE A 119 19.90 -30.17 -45.17
C PHE A 119 20.79 -30.37 -43.95
N THR A 120 20.27 -30.98 -42.89
CA THR A 120 21.09 -31.86 -42.04
C THR A 120 20.21 -32.88 -41.34
N GLN A 121 19.93 -34.00 -41.99
CA GLN A 121 19.69 -35.27 -41.29
C GLN A 121 20.28 -36.46 -42.04
N ARG A 122 21.18 -37.17 -41.33
CA ARG A 122 21.54 -38.60 -41.44
C ARG A 122 22.30 -38.98 -42.72
N GLY A 123 23.52 -39.51 -42.64
CA GLY A 123 23.91 -40.68 -41.85
C GLY A 123 24.20 -41.81 -42.86
N ASP A 124 25.44 -42.31 -42.81
CA ASP A 124 26.05 -43.43 -43.56
C ASP A 124 26.58 -43.17 -44.98
#